data_AF-A0A9E6BP82-F1
#
_entry.id   AF-A0A9E6BP82-F1
#
_cell.length_a   1.000
_cell.length_b   1.000
_cell.length_c   1.000
_cell.angle_alpha   90.00
_cell.angle_beta   90.00
_cell.angle_gamma   90.00
#
_symmetry.space_group_name_H-M   'P 1'
#
loop_
_entity.id
_entity.type
_entity.pdbx_description
1 polymer ?
#
loop_
_entity_poly.entity_id
_entity_poly.type
_entity_poly.pdbx_seq_one_letter_code
_entity_poly.pdbx_strand_id
1 'polypeptide(L)'
;EPRRSRSVADAPPTTSETADIATPYGRLTVRADGPRFGGNWDGVDAFGDEKGIVFLCLKRGRGHVLVLLDDFAWVNVGLDRGDNAAVFASVLRECAANKLVVVDEYRHGHGRADSFLAFALSLPGAASFLSIATLWAVLCLWASNWRFGPPEPYELPERRTAMEYIESVADLYRRAQAAPLAVAAVAGRLRLLSRQRGQGDDVAERLAEAEQYVQQGERPSQPTAACKLVRELIRLRKERYGH
;
A
#
# COMPACT_ATOMS: atom_id res chain seq x y z
N GLU A 1 33.98 21.74 -2.68
CA GLU A 1 32.68 21.36 -3.27
C GLU A 1 32.05 20.20 -2.49
N PRO A 2 30.72 20.09 -2.44
CA PRO A 2 30.02 20.21 -1.15
C PRO A 2 29.04 19.07 -0.83
N ARG A 3 28.59 18.97 0.43
CA ARG A 3 27.19 18.62 0.72
C ARG A 3 26.68 19.32 1.98
N ARG A 4 25.71 20.22 1.73
CA ARG A 4 24.88 20.93 2.70
C ARG A 4 23.96 19.92 3.42
N SER A 5 23.83 20.05 4.72
CA SER A 5 22.54 20.02 5.39
C SER A 5 22.54 21.09 6.47
N ARG A 6 22.17 22.31 6.06
CA ARG A 6 21.67 23.32 7.00
C ARG A 6 20.44 22.68 7.66
N SER A 7 20.58 22.32 8.92
CA SER A 7 19.45 22.25 9.85
C SER A 7 18.67 23.55 9.62
N VAL A 8 17.41 23.39 9.20
CA VAL A 8 16.43 24.47 9.26
C VAL A 8 16.34 24.79 10.75
N ALA A 9 17.10 25.80 11.14
CA ALA A 9 16.92 26.42 12.44
C ALA A 9 15.43 26.77 12.53
N ASP A 10 14.77 26.23 13.55
CA ASP A 10 13.61 26.87 14.14
C ASP A 10 14.02 28.30 14.45
N ALA A 11 13.78 29.19 13.49
CA ALA A 11 13.80 30.60 13.79
C ALA A 11 12.72 30.78 14.86
N PRO A 12 13.07 31.22 16.09
CA PRO A 12 12.04 31.59 17.05
C PRO A 12 11.09 32.56 16.34
N PRO A 13 9.76 32.43 16.52
CA PRO A 13 8.84 33.36 15.92
C PRO A 13 9.35 34.76 16.21
N THR A 14 9.55 35.51 15.12
CA THR A 14 9.95 36.91 15.08
C THR A 14 9.36 37.60 16.30
N THR A 15 10.18 38.36 17.05
CA THR A 15 9.77 39.19 18.20
C THR A 15 8.52 39.97 17.81
N SER A 16 7.38 39.35 18.06
CA SER A 16 6.08 39.90 17.80
C SER A 16 5.86 40.81 18.98
N GLU A 17 5.66 42.08 18.67
CA GLU A 17 5.32 43.08 19.66
C GLU A 17 4.11 42.56 20.44
N THR A 18 4.19 42.60 21.77
CA THR A 18 3.15 42.08 22.66
C THR A 18 2.41 43.22 23.33
N ALA A 19 1.12 43.02 23.59
CA ALA A 19 0.28 43.94 24.35
C ALA A 19 -0.26 43.23 25.60
N ASP A 20 -0.35 43.96 26.70
CA ASP A 20 -0.92 43.44 27.95
C ASP A 20 -2.37 43.87 28.10
N ILE A 21 -3.27 42.89 28.20
CA ILE A 21 -4.69 43.09 28.41
C ILE A 21 -5.00 42.88 29.88
N ALA A 22 -5.61 43.88 30.52
CA ALA A 22 -6.08 43.74 31.90
C ALA A 22 -7.33 42.84 31.95
N THR A 23 -7.27 41.80 32.76
CA THR A 23 -8.41 40.90 33.05
C THR A 23 -8.61 40.81 34.57
N PRO A 24 -9.79 40.36 35.04
CA PRO A 24 -10.03 40.07 36.46
C PRO A 24 -9.07 39.02 37.05
N TYR A 25 -8.43 38.24 36.19
CA TYR A 25 -7.53 37.14 36.54
C TYR A 25 -6.05 37.51 36.51
N GLY A 26 -5.69 38.73 36.08
CA GLY A 26 -4.31 39.17 35.88
C GLY A 26 -4.10 39.84 34.51
N ARG A 27 -2.83 40.04 34.13
CA ARG A 27 -2.47 40.61 32.82
C ARG A 27 -2.27 39.50 31.79
N LEU A 28 -3.09 39.51 30.75
CA LEU A 28 -2.97 38.60 29.61
C LEU A 28 -2.11 39.25 28.53
N THR A 29 -0.90 38.74 28.33
CA THR A 29 0.02 39.17 27.28
C THR A 29 -0.33 38.47 25.96
N VAL A 30 -0.79 39.26 24.99
CA VAL A 30 -1.25 38.81 23.66
C VAL A 30 -0.42 39.45 22.56
N ARG A 31 -0.60 39.01 21.31
CA ARG A 31 0.06 39.66 20.17
C ARG A 31 -0.52 41.06 19.91
N ALA A 32 0.35 42.06 19.78
CA ALA A 32 -0.07 43.45 19.62
C ALA A 32 -0.70 43.74 18.24
N ASP A 33 -0.27 43.03 17.19
CA ASP A 33 -0.84 43.08 15.84
C ASP A 33 -1.86 41.95 15.57
N GLY A 34 -2.23 41.22 16.62
CA GLY A 34 -3.21 40.13 16.53
C GLY A 34 -4.62 40.62 16.22
N PRO A 35 -5.50 39.72 15.78
CA PRO A 35 -6.91 40.04 15.52
C PRO A 35 -7.63 40.56 16.78
N ARG A 36 -8.64 41.40 16.57
CA ARG A 36 -9.51 41.97 17.62
C ARG A 36 -10.96 41.85 17.18
N PHE A 37 -11.85 41.53 18.11
CA PHE A 37 -13.28 41.67 17.90
C PHE A 37 -13.64 43.16 17.91
N GLY A 38 -14.34 43.59 16.86
CA GLY A 38 -15.03 44.88 16.84
C GLY A 38 -16.45 44.78 17.40
N GLY A 39 -17.08 45.94 17.56
CA GLY A 39 -18.50 46.05 17.95
C GLY A 39 -18.73 46.09 19.47
N ASN A 40 -19.99 46.29 19.84
CA ASN A 40 -20.42 46.27 21.24
C ASN A 40 -20.86 44.86 21.64
N TRP A 41 -20.35 44.37 22.76
CA TRP A 41 -20.60 43.02 23.30
C TRP A 41 -21.38 43.13 24.62
N ASP A 42 -22.55 43.79 24.56
CA ASP A 42 -23.41 43.99 25.73
C ASP A 42 -23.76 42.66 26.42
N GLY A 43 -23.58 42.61 27.73
CA GLY A 43 -23.87 41.43 28.54
C GLY A 43 -22.83 40.31 28.47
N VAL A 44 -21.65 40.57 27.89
CA VAL A 44 -20.51 39.64 27.87
C VAL A 44 -19.32 40.28 28.58
N ASP A 45 -18.60 39.50 29.40
CA ASP A 45 -17.37 39.95 30.03
C ASP A 45 -16.26 40.00 28.96
N ALA A 46 -16.00 41.19 28.43
CA ALA A 46 -15.11 41.43 27.30
C ALA A 46 -13.85 42.21 27.73
N PHE A 47 -12.68 41.71 27.33
CA PHE A 47 -11.38 42.28 27.69
C PHE A 47 -10.54 42.54 26.44
N GLY A 48 -9.99 43.74 26.35
CA GLY A 48 -9.32 44.22 25.15
C GLY A 48 -8.39 45.41 25.40
N ASP A 49 -7.80 45.88 24.32
CA ASP A 49 -6.99 47.08 24.24
C ASP A 49 -7.70 48.14 23.38
N GLU A 50 -7.00 49.24 23.07
CA GLU A 50 -7.52 50.30 22.21
C GLU A 50 -7.89 49.84 20.80
N LYS A 51 -7.36 48.69 20.33
CA LYS A 51 -7.65 48.13 19.00
C LYS A 51 -8.91 47.27 19.00
N GLY A 52 -9.39 46.85 20.17
CA GLY A 52 -10.62 46.08 20.34
C GLY A 52 -10.48 44.93 21.32
N ILE A 53 -11.45 44.03 21.29
CA ILE A 53 -11.58 42.96 22.29
C ILE A 53 -10.78 41.72 21.85
N VAL A 54 -10.04 41.11 22.77
CA VAL A 54 -9.23 39.91 22.53
C VAL A 54 -9.78 38.69 23.25
N PHE A 55 -10.33 38.89 24.44
CA PHE A 55 -10.77 37.81 25.30
C PHE A 55 -12.22 38.04 25.74
N LEU A 56 -13.07 37.05 25.50
CA LEU A 56 -14.50 37.07 25.81
C LEU A 56 -14.83 35.92 26.76
N CYS A 57 -15.58 36.23 27.81
CA CYS A 57 -16.16 35.25 28.73
C CYS A 57 -17.70 35.35 28.68
N LEU A 58 -18.34 34.34 28.09
CA LEU A 58 -19.79 34.23 27.98
C LEU A 58 -20.31 33.16 28.93
N LYS A 59 -21.27 33.51 29.80
CA LYS A 59 -22.06 32.53 30.54
C LYS A 59 -23.19 32.00 29.65
N ARG A 60 -23.18 30.70 29.36
CA ARG A 60 -24.24 30.04 28.56
C ARG A 60 -24.83 28.86 29.33
N GLY A 61 -26.03 29.06 29.86
CA GLY A 61 -26.69 28.05 30.70
C GLY A 61 -25.90 27.76 31.96
N ARG A 62 -25.46 26.50 32.14
CA ARG A 62 -24.66 26.06 33.30
C ARG A 62 -23.14 26.06 33.05
N GLY A 63 -22.70 26.52 31.87
CA GLY A 63 -21.31 26.51 31.45
C GLY A 63 -20.82 27.89 31.03
N HIS A 64 -19.52 27.96 30.75
CA HIS A 64 -18.85 29.15 30.23
C HIS A 64 -18.31 28.85 28.84
N VAL A 65 -18.43 29.82 27.94
CA VAL A 65 -17.75 29.83 26.64
C VAL A 65 -16.68 30.92 26.71
N LEU A 66 -15.44 30.50 26.56
CA LEU A 66 -14.27 31.38 26.60
C LEU A 66 -13.74 31.46 25.19
N VAL A 67 -13.60 32.68 24.66
CA VAL A 67 -13.05 32.91 23.33
C VAL A 67 -11.83 33.79 23.47
N LEU A 68 -10.67 33.24 23.12
CA LEU A 68 -9.42 33.97 23.00
C LEU A 68 -9.10 34.14 21.52
N LEU A 69 -9.04 35.38 21.06
CA LEU A 69 -8.71 35.73 19.68
C LEU A 69 -7.22 36.06 19.55
N ASP A 70 -6.39 35.11 19.95
CA ASP A 70 -4.93 35.22 19.93
C ASP A 70 -4.31 33.82 19.79
N ASP A 71 -3.30 33.68 18.94
CA ASP A 71 -2.57 32.44 18.68
C ASP A 71 -1.25 32.34 19.46
N PHE A 72 -0.98 33.30 20.36
CA PHE A 72 0.28 33.40 21.10
C PHE A 72 0.11 33.04 22.58
N ALA A 73 -0.87 33.60 23.29
CA ALA A 73 -0.88 33.63 24.76
C ALA A 73 -0.87 32.24 25.43
N TRP A 74 -1.49 31.22 24.81
CA TRP A 74 -1.60 29.87 25.37
C TRP A 74 -0.81 28.79 24.60
N VAL A 75 0.17 29.19 23.80
CA VAL A 75 1.21 28.27 23.32
C VAL A 75 2.34 28.16 24.35
N ASN A 76 3.18 27.13 24.27
CA ASN A 76 4.25 26.90 25.27
C ASN A 76 5.12 28.14 25.53
N VAL A 77 5.48 28.90 24.49
CA VAL A 77 6.28 30.12 24.61
C VAL A 77 5.47 31.29 25.20
N GLY A 78 4.16 31.33 24.93
CA GLY A 78 3.27 32.37 25.45
C GLY A 78 2.87 32.13 26.90
N LEU A 79 2.75 30.88 27.34
CA LEU A 79 2.44 30.54 28.73
C LEU A 79 3.52 31.02 29.71
N ASP A 80 4.78 31.03 29.28
CA ASP A 80 5.92 31.52 30.06
C ASP A 80 6.05 33.07 30.05
N ARG A 81 5.23 33.77 29.26
CA ARG A 81 5.21 35.24 29.24
C ARG A 81 4.20 35.82 30.23
N GLY A 82 4.68 36.71 31.08
CA GLY A 82 3.84 37.52 31.97
C GLY A 82 2.97 36.65 32.89
N ASP A 83 1.70 37.02 33.07
CA ASP A 83 0.76 36.26 33.89
C ASP A 83 -0.08 35.26 33.07
N ASN A 84 0.30 34.92 31.83
CA ASN A 84 -0.53 34.12 30.92
C ASN A 84 -0.93 32.76 31.51
N ALA A 85 0.01 32.02 32.08
CA ALA A 85 -0.29 30.75 32.75
C ALA A 85 -1.19 30.92 33.98
N ALA A 86 -1.01 32.00 34.75
CA ALA A 86 -1.81 32.29 35.93
C ALA A 86 -3.25 32.68 35.57
N VAL A 87 -3.43 33.48 34.51
CA VAL A 87 -4.73 33.83 33.93
C VAL A 87 -5.44 32.56 33.45
N PHE A 88 -4.76 31.72 32.67
CA PHE A 88 -5.33 30.47 32.17
C PHE A 88 -5.77 29.54 33.32
N ALA A 89 -4.93 29.35 34.33
CA ALA A 89 -5.25 28.53 35.49
C ALA A 89 -6.44 29.07 36.31
N SER A 90 -6.53 30.40 36.44
CA SER A 90 -7.62 31.06 37.18
C SER A 90 -8.96 30.90 36.44
N VAL A 91 -8.95 31.08 35.12
CA VAL A 91 -10.12 30.86 34.26
C VAL A 91 -10.59 29.40 34.34
N LEU A 92 -9.67 28.44 34.26
CA LEU A 92 -10.01 27.02 34.41
C LEU A 92 -10.56 26.71 35.80
N ARG A 93 -10.01 27.31 36.86
CA ARG A 93 -10.50 27.11 38.23
C ARG A 93 -11.94 27.61 38.38
N GLU A 94 -12.24 28.79 37.87
CA GLU A 94 -13.60 29.36 37.92
C GLU A 94 -14.58 28.53 37.09
N CYS A 95 -14.21 28.14 35.87
CA CYS A 95 -15.12 27.45 34.96
C CYS A 95 -15.32 25.97 35.31
N ALA A 96 -14.27 25.28 35.76
CA ALA A 96 -14.32 23.84 36.00
C ALA A 96 -14.65 23.48 37.45
N ALA A 97 -14.48 24.38 38.43
CA ALA A 97 -14.81 24.15 39.85
C ALA A 97 -14.37 22.75 40.37
N ASN A 98 -13.13 22.35 40.06
CA ASN A 98 -12.53 21.03 40.36
C ASN A 98 -13.12 19.80 39.63
N LYS A 99 -13.80 20.00 38.51
CA LYS A 99 -14.29 18.91 37.64
C LYS A 99 -13.25 18.53 36.59
N LEU A 100 -13.49 17.38 35.95
CA LEU A 100 -12.69 16.90 34.83
C LEU A 100 -12.59 17.97 33.73
N VAL A 101 -11.36 18.39 33.42
CA VAL A 101 -11.06 19.23 32.26
C VAL A 101 -10.79 18.29 31.09
N VAL A 102 -11.63 18.35 30.06
CA VAL A 102 -11.40 17.67 28.79
C VAL A 102 -10.90 18.71 27.80
N VAL A 103 -9.70 18.51 27.27
CA VAL A 103 -9.15 19.36 26.22
C VAL A 103 -9.44 18.68 24.89
N ASP A 104 -10.32 19.28 24.10
CA ASP A 104 -10.54 18.88 22.72
C ASP A 104 -9.62 19.72 21.82
N GLU A 105 -8.41 19.22 21.57
CA GLU A 105 -7.51 19.81 20.57
C GLU A 105 -8.03 19.47 19.18
N TYR A 106 -9.14 20.09 18.78
CA TYR A 106 -9.57 20.03 17.38
C TYR A 106 -8.62 20.88 16.54
N ARG A 107 -7.57 20.21 16.03
CA ARG A 107 -6.54 20.81 15.17
C ARG A 107 -7.15 21.29 13.85
N HIS A 108 -7.53 22.55 13.79
CA HIS A 108 -7.64 23.26 12.52
C HIS A 108 -6.23 23.55 11.97
N GLY A 109 -5.75 22.67 11.09
CA GLY A 109 -4.98 23.12 9.92
C GLY A 109 -3.46 22.97 9.89
N HIS A 110 -2.81 22.18 10.76
CA HIS A 110 -1.36 21.90 10.64
C HIS A 110 -0.98 20.42 10.79
N GLY A 111 -1.77 19.51 10.24
CA GLY A 111 -1.38 18.10 10.18
C GLY A 111 -2.20 17.30 9.18
N ARG A 112 -1.56 17.02 8.02
CA ARG A 112 -2.10 16.35 6.82
C ARG A 112 -3.09 17.21 6.03
N ALA A 113 -2.71 17.51 4.79
CA ALA A 113 -3.70 17.68 3.75
C ALA A 113 -4.53 16.40 3.73
N ASP A 114 -5.75 16.44 4.29
CA ASP A 114 -6.78 15.53 3.84
C ASP A 114 -6.85 15.76 2.35
N SER A 115 -6.35 14.80 1.58
CA SER A 115 -6.35 14.87 0.14
C SER A 115 -7.77 15.23 -0.29
N PHE A 116 -7.92 16.06 -1.33
CA PHE A 116 -9.25 16.40 -1.86
C PHE A 116 -10.14 15.17 -2.04
N LEU A 117 -9.50 14.02 -2.31
CA LEU A 117 -10.09 12.69 -2.33
C LEU A 117 -10.70 12.26 -0.98
N ALA A 118 -9.96 12.37 0.13
CA ALA A 118 -10.45 12.07 1.47
C ALA A 118 -11.64 12.99 1.87
N PHE A 119 -11.57 14.28 1.53
CA PHE A 119 -12.69 15.18 1.70
C PHE A 119 -13.89 14.74 0.85
N ALA A 120 -13.71 14.47 -0.45
CA ALA A 120 -14.77 14.02 -1.35
C ALA A 120 -15.42 12.69 -0.91
N LEU A 121 -14.64 11.76 -0.35
CA LEU A 121 -15.11 10.49 0.21
C LEU A 121 -15.88 10.66 1.54
N SER A 122 -15.72 11.79 2.23
CA SER A 122 -16.42 12.08 3.49
C SER A 122 -17.81 12.70 3.29
N LEU A 123 -18.17 13.15 2.07
CA LEU A 123 -19.51 13.71 1.83
C LEU A 123 -20.60 12.64 1.97
N PRO A 124 -21.76 12.97 2.55
CA PRO A 124 -22.91 12.08 2.59
C PRO A 124 -23.34 11.74 1.16
N GLY A 125 -23.35 10.44 0.83
CA GLY A 125 -23.65 9.94 -0.51
C GLY A 125 -22.43 9.69 -1.41
N ALA A 126 -21.21 9.95 -0.94
CA ALA A 126 -19.98 9.68 -1.69
C ALA A 126 -19.83 8.20 -2.10
N ALA A 127 -20.23 7.28 -1.22
CA ALA A 127 -20.23 5.85 -1.52
C ALA A 127 -21.20 5.49 -2.67
N SER A 128 -22.38 6.12 -2.70
CA SER A 128 -23.37 5.93 -3.76
C SER A 128 -22.91 6.56 -5.08
N PHE A 129 -22.26 7.72 -5.03
CA PHE A 129 -21.68 8.34 -6.22
C PHE A 129 -20.55 7.47 -6.80
N LEU A 130 -19.68 6.93 -5.95
CA LEU A 130 -18.57 6.08 -6.37
C LEU A 130 -19.05 4.75 -6.96
N SER A 131 -20.11 4.16 -6.40
CA SER A 131 -20.69 2.93 -6.95
C SER A 131 -21.34 3.18 -8.31
N ILE A 132 -22.06 4.29 -8.48
CA ILE A 132 -22.61 4.69 -9.78
C ILE A 132 -21.50 4.96 -10.79
N ALA A 133 -20.46 5.72 -10.41
CA ALA A 133 -19.32 6.01 -11.28
C ALA A 133 -18.58 4.72 -11.71
N THR A 134 -18.42 3.77 -10.79
CA THR A 134 -17.80 2.47 -11.08
C THR A 134 -18.68 1.63 -12.00
N LEU A 135 -20.00 1.59 -11.76
CA LEU A 135 -20.95 0.89 -12.63
C LEU A 135 -20.94 1.48 -14.04
N TRP A 136 -20.91 2.80 -14.15
CA TRP A 136 -20.77 3.51 -15.43
C TRP A 136 -19.44 3.19 -16.12
N ALA A 137 -18.33 3.19 -15.39
CA ALA A 137 -17.03 2.82 -15.95
C ALA A 137 -17.05 1.37 -16.48
N VAL A 138 -17.60 0.41 -15.73
CA VAL A 138 -17.76 -0.98 -16.18
C VAL A 138 -18.64 -1.06 -17.43
N LEU A 139 -19.76 -0.34 -17.46
CA LEU A 139 -20.64 -0.29 -18.62
C LEU A 139 -19.95 0.33 -19.84
N CYS A 140 -19.18 1.40 -19.65
CA CYS A 140 -18.39 2.00 -20.73
C CYS A 140 -17.30 1.04 -21.22
N LEU A 141 -16.58 0.36 -20.32
CA LEU A 141 -15.57 -0.65 -20.69
C LEU A 141 -16.20 -1.80 -21.48
N TRP A 142 -17.38 -2.25 -21.05
CA TRP A 142 -18.15 -3.30 -21.72
C TRP A 142 -18.65 -2.84 -23.08
N ALA A 143 -19.24 -1.65 -23.17
CA ALA A 143 -19.78 -1.08 -24.41
C ALA A 143 -18.69 -0.71 -25.42
N SER A 144 -17.55 -0.20 -24.95
CA SER A 144 -16.39 0.13 -25.80
C SER A 144 -15.62 -1.11 -26.25
N ASN A 145 -15.99 -2.31 -25.76
CA ASN A 145 -15.39 -3.58 -26.14
C ASN A 145 -13.85 -3.49 -26.10
N TRP A 146 -13.34 -2.79 -25.07
CA TRP A 146 -11.94 -2.40 -25.01
C TRP A 146 -11.14 -3.67 -24.82
N ARG A 147 -10.60 -4.18 -25.93
CA ARG A 147 -9.81 -5.41 -25.95
C ARG A 147 -8.60 -5.16 -25.05
N PHE A 148 -8.59 -5.79 -23.88
CA PHE A 148 -7.44 -5.84 -22.99
C PHE A 148 -6.36 -6.69 -23.66
N GLY A 149 -5.59 -6.06 -24.54
CA GLY A 149 -4.46 -6.66 -25.23
C GLY A 149 -4.62 -6.69 -26.75
N PRO A 150 -3.50 -6.70 -27.49
CA PRO A 150 -3.53 -7.08 -28.89
C PRO A 150 -4.17 -8.48 -29.00
N PRO A 151 -4.88 -8.78 -30.10
CA PRO A 151 -5.37 -10.14 -30.32
C PRO A 151 -4.19 -11.09 -30.14
N GLU A 152 -4.29 -12.00 -29.17
CA GLU A 152 -3.31 -13.05 -29.01
C GLU A 152 -3.22 -13.77 -30.35
N PRO A 153 -2.04 -13.81 -30.99
CA PRO A 153 -1.90 -14.47 -32.27
C PRO A 153 -2.41 -15.90 -32.05
N TYR A 154 -3.49 -16.22 -32.74
CA TYR A 154 -3.99 -17.59 -32.77
C TYR A 154 -2.93 -18.41 -33.49
N GLU A 155 -1.99 -18.97 -32.73
CA GLU A 155 -1.16 -20.05 -33.21
C GLU A 155 -2.10 -21.22 -33.46
N LEU A 156 -2.52 -21.36 -34.71
CA LEU A 156 -3.01 -22.63 -35.23
C LEU A 156 -2.06 -23.69 -34.69
N PRO A 157 -2.53 -24.71 -33.95
CA PRO A 157 -1.63 -25.79 -33.55
C PRO A 157 -1.10 -26.36 -34.85
N GLU A 158 0.17 -26.06 -35.12
CA GLU A 158 0.83 -26.37 -36.37
C GLU A 158 1.15 -27.87 -36.32
N ARG A 159 0.10 -28.66 -36.51
CA ARG A 159 0.13 -30.12 -36.43
C ARG A 159 1.08 -30.69 -37.49
N ARG A 160 1.34 -29.93 -38.57
CA ARG A 160 2.37 -30.23 -39.57
C ARG A 160 3.78 -29.99 -39.04
N THR A 161 4.06 -28.85 -38.42
CA THR A 161 5.41 -28.47 -37.94
C THR A 161 5.89 -29.35 -36.79
N ALA A 162 4.99 -29.83 -35.92
CA ALA A 162 5.39 -30.77 -34.86
C ALA A 162 5.90 -32.11 -35.44
N MET A 163 5.30 -32.58 -36.55
CA MET A 163 5.72 -33.83 -37.19
C MET A 163 7.04 -33.65 -37.94
N GLU A 164 7.20 -32.53 -38.65
CA GLU A 164 8.45 -32.18 -39.34
C GLU A 164 9.61 -31.99 -38.35
N TYR A 165 9.33 -31.37 -37.19
CA TYR A 165 10.30 -31.27 -36.11
C TYR A 165 10.68 -32.64 -35.55
N ILE A 166 9.71 -33.50 -35.21
CA ILE A 166 9.97 -34.86 -34.73
C ILE A 166 10.77 -35.67 -35.76
N GLU A 167 10.45 -35.54 -37.04
CA GLU A 167 11.15 -36.22 -38.13
C GLU A 167 12.60 -35.72 -38.26
N SER A 168 12.83 -34.40 -38.21
CA SER A 168 14.19 -33.83 -38.25
C SER A 168 15.05 -34.24 -37.05
N VAL A 169 14.46 -34.30 -35.85
CA VAL A 169 15.14 -34.75 -34.63
C VAL A 169 15.42 -36.26 -34.71
N ALA A 170 14.45 -37.07 -35.16
CA ALA A 170 14.65 -38.50 -35.34
C ALA A 170 15.79 -38.80 -36.34
N ASP A 171 15.85 -38.02 -37.42
CA ASP A 171 16.91 -38.11 -38.42
C ASP A 171 18.29 -37.74 -37.86
N LEU A 172 18.37 -36.69 -37.05
CA LEU A 172 19.60 -36.32 -36.35
C LEU A 172 20.08 -37.43 -35.42
N TYR A 173 19.19 -38.00 -34.61
CA TYR A 173 19.53 -39.10 -33.69
C TYR A 173 19.96 -40.37 -34.44
N ARG A 174 19.33 -40.66 -35.58
CA ARG A 174 19.68 -41.79 -36.45
C ARG A 174 21.07 -41.59 -37.07
N ARG A 175 21.36 -40.41 -37.62
CA ARG A 175 22.68 -40.09 -38.20
C ARG A 175 23.80 -40.10 -37.17
N ALA A 176 23.52 -39.62 -35.95
CA ALA A 176 24.47 -39.62 -34.84
C ALA A 176 24.61 -41.00 -34.15
N GLN A 177 23.84 -42.01 -34.56
CA GLN A 177 23.72 -43.32 -33.90
C GLN A 177 23.52 -43.18 -32.37
N ALA A 178 22.73 -42.18 -31.98
CA ALA A 178 22.55 -41.73 -30.61
C ALA A 178 21.41 -42.47 -29.89
N ALA A 179 21.20 -43.75 -30.22
CA ALA A 179 20.12 -44.56 -29.64
C ALA A 179 20.20 -44.68 -28.11
N PRO A 180 21.40 -44.84 -27.48
CA PRO A 180 21.52 -44.82 -26.03
C PRO A 180 21.08 -43.49 -25.39
N LEU A 181 21.31 -42.35 -26.06
CA LEU A 181 20.91 -41.04 -25.54
C LEU A 181 19.38 -40.88 -25.51
N ALA A 182 18.70 -41.38 -26.54
CA ALA A 182 17.23 -41.37 -26.58
C ALA A 182 16.63 -42.25 -25.47
N VAL A 183 17.19 -43.44 -25.24
CA VAL A 183 16.78 -44.33 -24.14
C VAL A 183 17.01 -43.67 -22.78
N ALA A 184 18.19 -43.07 -22.57
CA ALA A 184 18.54 -42.38 -21.33
C ALA A 184 17.59 -41.20 -21.03
N ALA A 185 17.20 -40.43 -22.05
CA ALA A 185 16.27 -39.31 -21.90
C ALA A 185 14.88 -39.78 -21.43
N VAL A 186 14.33 -40.83 -22.05
CA VAL A 186 13.03 -41.39 -21.67
C VAL A 186 13.08 -42.04 -20.30
N ALA A 187 14.12 -42.84 -20.02
CA ALA A 187 14.31 -43.48 -18.73
C ALA A 187 14.49 -42.45 -17.59
N GLY A 188 15.26 -41.39 -17.82
CA GLY A 188 15.44 -40.30 -16.86
C GLY A 188 14.12 -39.60 -16.51
N ARG A 189 13.26 -39.37 -17.51
CA ARG A 189 11.93 -38.80 -17.27
C ARG A 189 11.04 -39.74 -16.45
N LEU A 190 11.03 -41.04 -16.75
CA LEU A 190 10.27 -42.03 -15.99
C LEU A 190 10.78 -42.15 -14.54
N ARG A 191 12.11 -42.10 -14.35
CA ARG A 191 12.76 -42.09 -13.02
C ARG A 191 12.33 -40.91 -12.16
N LEU A 192 12.23 -39.73 -12.76
CA LEU A 192 11.78 -38.55 -12.03
C LEU A 192 10.33 -38.73 -11.54
N LEU A 193 9.46 -39.28 -12.41
CA LEU A 193 8.07 -39.54 -12.07
C LEU A 193 7.92 -40.62 -11.00
N SER A 194 8.69 -41.72 -11.09
CA SER A 194 8.66 -42.78 -10.09
C SER A 194 9.13 -42.32 -8.72
N ARG A 195 10.15 -41.44 -8.66
CA ARG A 195 10.58 -40.81 -7.40
C ARG A 195 9.51 -39.92 -6.77
N GLN A 196 8.70 -39.24 -7.59
CA GLN A 196 7.67 -38.32 -7.11
C GLN A 196 6.36 -39.00 -6.69
N ARG A 197 5.97 -40.09 -7.37
CA ARG A 197 4.65 -40.72 -7.22
C ARG A 197 4.70 -42.14 -6.66
N GLY A 198 5.89 -42.65 -6.34
CA GLY A 198 6.10 -44.03 -5.88
C GLY A 198 6.50 -44.94 -7.04
N GLN A 199 7.45 -45.84 -6.77
CA GLN A 199 8.03 -46.75 -7.75
C GLN A 199 7.37 -48.14 -7.63
N GLY A 200 6.87 -48.67 -8.74
CA GLY A 200 6.47 -50.08 -8.85
C GLY A 200 7.64 -50.98 -9.26
N ASP A 201 7.57 -52.26 -8.91
CA ASP A 201 8.60 -53.26 -9.24
C ASP A 201 8.79 -53.43 -10.76
N ASP A 202 7.69 -53.37 -11.51
CA ASP A 202 7.64 -53.35 -12.98
C ASP A 202 8.41 -52.16 -13.58
N VAL A 203 8.28 -50.98 -12.98
CA VAL A 203 9.00 -49.76 -13.39
C VAL A 203 10.48 -49.87 -13.04
N ALA A 204 10.81 -50.47 -11.89
CA ALA A 204 12.19 -50.67 -11.46
C ALA A 204 12.96 -51.62 -12.39
N GLU A 205 12.35 -52.74 -12.76
CA GLU A 205 12.94 -53.72 -13.68
C GLU A 205 13.25 -53.09 -15.05
N ARG A 206 12.31 -52.34 -15.62
CA ARG A 206 12.51 -51.70 -16.93
C ARG A 206 13.49 -50.54 -16.92
N LEU A 207 13.58 -49.81 -15.82
CA LEU A 207 14.63 -48.78 -15.66
C LEU A 207 16.02 -49.43 -15.60
N ALA A 208 16.16 -50.56 -14.91
CA ALA A 208 17.42 -51.31 -14.85
C ALA A 208 17.83 -51.85 -16.24
N GLU A 209 16.88 -52.39 -17.02
CA GLU A 209 17.10 -52.81 -18.41
C GLU A 209 17.55 -51.64 -19.31
N ALA A 210 16.93 -50.47 -19.15
CA ALA A 210 17.33 -49.24 -19.87
C ALA A 210 18.73 -48.76 -19.49
N GLU A 211 19.12 -48.85 -18.22
CA GLU A 211 20.47 -48.50 -17.77
C GLU A 211 21.53 -49.45 -18.30
N GLN A 212 21.25 -50.75 -18.30
CA GLN A 212 22.15 -51.75 -18.88
C GLN A 212 22.37 -51.48 -20.38
N TYR A 213 21.30 -51.19 -21.13
CA TYR A 213 21.41 -50.83 -22.54
C TYR A 213 22.27 -49.58 -22.77
N VAL A 214 22.11 -48.55 -21.92
CA VAL A 214 22.92 -47.33 -22.01
C VAL A 214 24.39 -47.59 -21.66
N GLN A 215 24.65 -48.43 -20.66
CA GLN A 215 26.00 -48.78 -20.21
C GLN A 215 26.77 -49.66 -21.20
N GLN A 216 26.06 -50.51 -21.95
CA GLN A 216 26.66 -51.29 -23.05
C GLN A 216 27.28 -50.39 -24.12
N GLY A 217 26.79 -49.15 -24.26
CA GLY A 217 27.38 -48.13 -25.13
C GLY A 217 27.30 -48.45 -26.63
N GLU A 218 26.57 -49.51 -26.99
CA GLU A 218 26.39 -49.92 -28.38
C GLU A 218 25.63 -48.84 -29.17
N ARG A 219 26.17 -48.51 -30.35
CA ARG A 219 25.60 -47.51 -31.27
C ARG A 219 25.16 -48.19 -32.56
N PRO A 220 24.07 -48.98 -32.52
CA PRO A 220 23.64 -49.74 -33.69
C PRO A 220 23.17 -48.80 -34.80
N SER A 221 23.48 -49.17 -36.05
CA SER A 221 22.98 -48.50 -37.25
C SER A 221 21.46 -48.63 -37.41
N GLN A 222 20.87 -49.68 -36.84
CA GLN A 222 19.42 -49.88 -36.74
C GLN A 222 19.00 -50.06 -35.27
N PRO A 223 18.36 -49.07 -34.64
CA PRO A 223 18.10 -49.07 -33.20
C PRO A 223 16.79 -49.78 -32.81
N THR A 224 16.51 -50.97 -33.37
CA THR A 224 15.26 -51.70 -33.16
C THR A 224 15.02 -52.07 -31.70
N ALA A 225 16.08 -52.49 -31.00
CA ALA A 225 16.03 -52.81 -29.57
C ALA A 225 15.73 -51.56 -28.72
N ALA A 226 16.42 -50.44 -28.98
CA ALA A 226 16.18 -49.17 -28.31
C ALA A 226 14.73 -48.67 -28.52
N CYS A 227 14.22 -48.74 -29.75
CA CYS A 227 12.85 -48.36 -30.06
C CYS A 227 11.82 -49.20 -29.31
N LYS A 228 12.05 -50.52 -29.19
CA LYS A 228 11.19 -51.41 -28.40
C LYS A 228 11.20 -51.02 -26.93
N LEU A 229 12.38 -50.78 -26.36
CA LEU A 229 12.55 -50.42 -24.95
C LEU A 229 11.90 -49.07 -24.62
N VAL A 230 12.12 -48.05 -25.46
CA VAL A 230 11.46 -46.73 -25.31
C VAL A 230 9.95 -46.85 -25.34
N ARG A 231 9.39 -47.69 -26.22
CA ARG A 231 7.95 -47.92 -26.32
C ARG A 231 7.39 -48.53 -25.03
N GLU A 232 8.08 -49.51 -24.45
CA GLU A 232 7.68 -50.11 -23.18
C GLU A 232 7.77 -49.11 -22.01
N LEU A 233 8.83 -48.28 -21.95
CA LEU A 233 8.95 -47.24 -20.93
C LEU A 233 7.81 -46.20 -21.03
N ILE A 234 7.45 -45.78 -22.24
CA ILE A 234 6.33 -44.86 -22.47
C ILE A 234 5.00 -45.51 -22.08
N ARG A 235 4.81 -46.79 -22.42
CA ARG A 235 3.61 -47.55 -22.05
C ARG A 235 3.44 -47.62 -20.53
N LEU A 236 4.49 -48.02 -19.80
CA LEU A 236 4.48 -48.06 -18.34
C LEU A 236 4.23 -46.69 -17.72
N ARG A 237 4.82 -45.63 -18.29
CA ARG A 237 4.55 -44.26 -17.85
C ARG A 237 3.07 -43.93 -17.93
N LYS A 238 2.42 -44.28 -19.04
CA LYS A 238 1.00 -44.00 -19.28
C LYS A 238 0.10 -44.82 -18.35
N GLU A 239 0.39 -46.11 -18.19
CA GLU A 239 -0.38 -47.02 -17.34
C GLU A 239 -0.31 -46.64 -15.86
N ARG A 240 0.87 -46.24 -15.36
CA ARG A 240 1.08 -45.91 -13.94
C ARG A 240 0.82 -44.46 -13.57
N TYR A 241 1.06 -43.51 -14.48
CA TYR A 241 1.07 -42.08 -14.14
C TYR A 241 0.13 -41.20 -15.00
N GLY A 242 -0.63 -41.78 -15.94
CA GLY A 242 -1.76 -41.11 -16.60
C GLY A 242 -1.42 -40.06 -17.65
N HIS A 243 -0.18 -40.01 -18.16
CA HIS A 243 0.25 -39.08 -19.22
C HIS A 243 1.00 -39.76 -20.36
#